data_AF-A0A432IIT3-F1
#
_entry.id   AF-A0A432IIT3-F1
#
_cell.length_a   1.000
_cell.length_b   1.000
_cell.length_c   1.000
_cell.angle_alpha   90.00
_cell.angle_beta   90.00
_cell.angle_gamma   90.00
#
_symmetry.space_group_name_H-M   'P 1'
#
loop_
_entity.id
_entity.type
_entity.pdbx_description
1 polymer ?
#
loop_
_entity_poly.entity_id
_entity_poly.type
_entity_poly.pdbx_seq_one_letter_code
_entity_poly.pdbx_strand_id
1 'polypeptide(L)'
;MSVLTEERLIQFMRETIELERDCLDRIIQEGTRPAPEQVLKRFRHLVGSLEAEKDNEASLHEECWNWIWNVNEGMNLIQLYGRLAWINLQLLELL
;
A
#
# COMPACT_ATOMS: atom_id res chain seq x y z
N MET A 1 20.29 -12.90 -4.38
CA MET A 1 19.13 -13.73 -3.99
C MET A 1 18.83 -13.46 -2.54
N SER A 2 18.36 -12.26 -2.26
CA SER A 2 17.32 -12.12 -1.27
C SER A 2 16.04 -12.20 -2.09
N VAL A 3 15.11 -13.03 -1.66
CA VAL A 3 13.87 -13.32 -2.35
C VAL A 3 12.85 -13.02 -1.28
N LEU A 4 12.08 -11.96 -1.45
CA LEU A 4 10.96 -11.68 -0.55
C LEU A 4 10.19 -12.99 -0.37
N THR A 5 10.06 -13.47 0.87
CA THR A 5 9.44 -14.78 1.07
C THR A 5 7.96 -14.71 0.69
N GLU A 6 7.42 -15.80 0.17
CA GLU A 6 5.98 -15.92 -0.12
C GLU A 6 5.14 -15.54 1.11
N GLU A 7 5.54 -15.98 2.30
CA GLU A 7 4.89 -15.62 3.56
C GLU A 7 4.88 -14.10 3.82
N ARG A 8 5.98 -13.40 3.52
CA ARG A 8 6.10 -11.96 3.71
C ARG A 8 5.27 -11.19 2.69
N LEU A 9 5.25 -11.66 1.44
CA LEU A 9 4.41 -11.11 0.38
C LEU A 9 2.92 -11.26 0.71
N ILE A 10 2.49 -12.46 1.14
CA ILE A 10 1.12 -12.71 1.59
C ILE A 10 0.74 -11.82 2.78
N GLN A 11 1.67 -11.57 3.71
CA GLN A 11 1.44 -10.61 4.80
C GLN A 11 1.18 -9.20 4.27
N PHE A 12 1.97 -8.70 3.32
CA PHE A 12 1.73 -7.39 2.72
C PHE A 12 0.40 -7.32 1.97
N MET A 13 0.03 -8.35 1.22
CA MET A 13 -1.28 -8.42 0.56
C MET A 13 -2.42 -8.36 1.58
N ARG A 14 -2.30 -9.12 2.67
CA ARG A 14 -3.29 -9.11 3.77
C ARG A 14 -3.41 -7.71 4.39
N GLU A 15 -2.30 -7.07 4.74
CA GLU A 15 -2.30 -5.72 5.31
C GLU A 15 -2.93 -4.72 4.33
N THR A 16 -2.63 -4.84 3.05
CA THR A 16 -3.20 -3.99 1.99
C THR A 16 -4.72 -4.16 1.91
N ILE A 17 -5.23 -5.40 1.86
CA ILE A 17 -6.67 -5.70 1.81
C ILE A 17 -7.40 -5.21 3.07
N GLU A 18 -6.79 -5.36 4.26
CA GLU A 18 -7.36 -4.86 5.51
C GLU A 18 -7.51 -3.33 5.47
N LEU A 19 -6.51 -2.60 4.94
CA LEU A 19 -6.61 -1.16 4.75
C LEU A 19 -7.60 -0.76 3.66
N GLU A 20 -7.68 -1.51 2.55
CA GLU A 20 -8.66 -1.27 1.48
C GLU A 20 -10.08 -1.37 1.97
N ARG A 21 -10.37 -2.41 2.76
CA ARG A 21 -11.69 -2.62 3.36
C ARG A 21 -12.09 -1.45 4.24
N ASP A 22 -11.18 -1.00 5.11
CA ASP A 22 -11.41 0.16 5.97
C ASP A 22 -11.63 1.45 5.15
N CYS A 23 -10.91 1.62 4.03
CA CYS A 23 -11.12 2.74 3.13
C CYS A 23 -12.49 2.65 2.45
N LEU A 24 -12.89 1.47 1.96
CA LEU A 24 -14.15 1.26 1.24
C LEU A 24 -15.36 1.52 2.16
N ASP A 25 -15.33 0.98 3.37
CA ASP A 25 -16.38 1.20 4.38
C ASP A 25 -16.53 2.70 4.68
N ARG A 26 -15.42 3.45 4.74
CA ARG A 26 -15.43 4.90 4.92
C ARG A 26 -15.87 5.66 3.69
N ILE A 27 -15.50 5.25 2.48
CA ILE A 27 -15.96 5.89 1.23
C ILE A 27 -17.48 5.83 1.15
N ILE A 28 -18.08 4.71 1.55
CA ILE A 28 -19.54 4.54 1.58
C ILE A 28 -20.20 5.54 2.55
N GLN A 29 -19.58 5.81 3.71
CA GLN A 29 -20.15 6.66 4.76
C GLN A 29 -19.82 8.15 4.59
N GLU A 30 -18.59 8.45 4.17
CA GLU A 30 -17.97 9.78 4.21
C GLU A 30 -17.71 10.35 2.81
N GLY A 31 -17.83 9.53 1.76
CA GLY A 31 -17.51 9.89 0.39
C GLY A 31 -16.01 10.03 0.15
N THR A 32 -15.63 11.00 -0.69
CA THR A 32 -14.22 11.28 -1.06
C THR A 32 -13.57 12.32 -0.16
N ARG A 33 -13.94 12.34 1.13
CA ARG A 33 -13.32 13.23 2.13
C ARG A 33 -11.84 12.90 2.34
N PRO A 34 -11.06 13.85 2.89
CA PRO A 34 -9.68 13.58 3.31
C PRO A 34 -9.60 12.30 4.15
N ALA A 35 -8.60 11.46 3.86
CA ALA A 35 -8.42 10.23 4.62
C ALA A 35 -8.08 10.58 6.09
N PRO A 36 -8.71 9.90 7.08
CA PRO A 36 -8.39 10.13 8.47
C PRO A 36 -6.91 9.88 8.75
N GLU A 37 -6.31 10.70 9.62
CA GLU A 37 -4.88 10.63 9.93
C GLU A 37 -4.43 9.23 10.40
N GLN A 38 -5.29 8.51 11.11
CA GLN A 38 -5.03 7.13 11.53
C GLN A 38 -4.87 6.17 10.33
N VAL A 39 -5.69 6.33 9.29
CA VAL A 39 -5.63 5.49 8.08
C VAL A 39 -4.39 5.86 7.27
N LEU A 40 -4.09 7.15 7.13
CA LEU A 40 -2.85 7.63 6.50
C LEU A 40 -1.60 7.13 7.22
N LYS A 41 -1.60 7.10 8.55
CA LYS A 41 -0.50 6.55 9.35
C LYS A 41 -0.27 5.06 9.07
N ARG A 42 -1.35 4.27 9.00
CA ARG A 42 -1.25 2.84 8.65
C ARG A 42 -0.73 2.65 7.22
N PHE A 43 -1.22 3.43 6.27
CA PHE A 43 -0.73 3.40 4.89
C PHE A 43 0.77 3.73 4.81
N ARG A 44 1.21 4.79 5.50
CA ARG A 44 2.64 5.15 5.59
C ARG A 44 3.48 4.05 6.20
N HIS A 45 2.95 3.34 7.21
CA HIS A 45 3.64 2.20 7.81
C HIS A 45 3.77 1.02 6.83
N LEU A 46 2.73 0.70 6.08
CA LEU A 46 2.75 -0.33 5.03
C LEU A 46 3.81 0.02 3.96
N VAL A 47 3.77 1.24 3.42
CA VAL A 47 4.74 1.71 2.42
C VAL A 47 6.17 1.67 2.97
N GLY A 48 6.40 2.13 4.20
CA GLY A 48 7.72 2.08 4.82
C GLY A 48 8.22 0.64 5.05
N SER A 49 7.31 -0.28 5.33
CA SER A 49 7.65 -1.70 5.50
C SER A 49 7.99 -2.36 4.16
N LEU A 50 7.29 -1.99 3.07
CA LEU A 50 7.64 -2.40 1.71
C LEU A 50 8.99 -1.80 1.27
N GLU A 51 9.22 -0.53 1.58
CA GLU A 51 10.48 0.14 1.24
C GLU A 51 11.69 -0.50 1.92
N ALA A 52 11.54 -1.00 3.16
CA ALA A 52 12.59 -1.73 3.86
C ALA A 52 13.00 -3.04 3.17
N GLU A 53 12.16 -3.58 2.28
CA GLU A 53 12.44 -4.79 1.52
C GLU A 53 13.10 -4.52 0.16
N LYS A 54 13.38 -3.26 -0.22
CA LYS A 54 14.01 -2.93 -1.52
C LYS A 54 15.35 -3.64 -1.72
N ASP A 55 16.19 -3.66 -0.69
CA ASP A 55 17.47 -4.38 -0.72
C ASP A 55 17.28 -5.90 -0.89
N ASN A 56 16.08 -6.39 -0.57
CA ASN A 56 15.70 -7.79 -0.63
C ASN A 56 14.95 -8.19 -1.91
N GLU A 57 14.40 -7.25 -2.67
CA GLU A 57 13.56 -7.50 -3.84
C GLU A 57 13.86 -6.49 -4.95
N ALA A 58 14.52 -6.97 -6.01
CA ALA A 58 14.97 -6.13 -7.11
C ALA A 58 13.80 -5.45 -7.84
N SER A 59 12.64 -6.10 -7.90
CA SER A 59 11.44 -5.58 -8.55
C SER A 59 10.92 -4.30 -7.86
N LEU A 60 11.20 -4.10 -6.57
CA LEU A 60 10.82 -2.88 -5.85
C LEU A 60 11.67 -1.65 -6.24
N HIS A 61 12.74 -1.84 -7.02
CA HIS A 61 13.54 -0.76 -7.60
C HIS A 61 13.02 -0.30 -8.96
N GLU A 62 12.02 -0.98 -9.55
CA GLU A 62 11.47 -0.59 -10.84
C GLU A 62 10.76 0.76 -10.78
N GLU A 63 10.78 1.48 -11.90
CA GLU A 63 10.23 2.85 -11.98
C GLU A 63 8.74 2.92 -11.61
N CYS A 64 7.99 1.84 -11.85
CA CYS A 64 6.58 1.74 -11.52
C CYS A 64 6.32 1.92 -10.01
N TRP A 65 7.29 1.67 -9.14
CA TRP A 65 7.14 1.81 -7.69
C TRP A 65 7.46 3.21 -7.15
N ASN A 66 8.17 4.04 -7.92
CA ASN A 66 8.71 5.32 -7.42
C ASN A 66 7.65 6.28 -6.85
N TRP A 67 6.42 6.18 -7.33
CA TRP A 67 5.34 7.09 -6.95
C TRP A 67 4.68 6.75 -5.61
N ILE A 68 4.85 5.53 -5.08
CA ILE A 68 4.29 5.17 -3.77
C ILE A 68 5.21 5.51 -2.60
N TRP A 69 6.52 5.66 -2.84
CA TRP A 69 7.51 5.99 -1.80
C TRP A 69 7.30 7.37 -1.19
N ASN A 70 6.81 8.32 -1.98
CA ASN A 70 6.51 9.66 -1.52
C ASN A 70 5.00 9.80 -1.26
N VAL A 71 4.59 9.56 -0.01
CA VAL A 71 3.21 9.71 0.42
C VAL A 71 2.88 11.19 0.63
N ASN A 72 2.17 11.80 -0.31
CA ASN A 72 1.72 13.19 -0.20
C ASN A 72 0.77 13.39 1.00
N GLU A 73 0.94 14.51 1.70
CA GLU A 73 -0.01 14.95 2.72
C GLU A 73 -1.35 15.33 2.08
N GLY A 74 -2.47 14.96 2.72
CA GLY A 74 -3.82 15.38 2.30
C GLY A 74 -4.52 14.51 1.25
N MET A 75 -4.11 13.26 1.05
CA MET A 75 -4.86 12.32 0.20
C MET A 75 -6.29 12.10 0.72
N ASN A 76 -7.23 11.99 -0.22
CA ASN A 76 -8.60 11.60 0.09
C ASN A 76 -8.78 10.07 0.11
N LEU A 77 -9.91 9.61 0.63
CA LEU A 77 -10.21 8.18 0.78
C LEU A 77 -10.18 7.41 -0.56
N ILE A 78 -10.69 7.99 -1.65
CA ILE A 78 -10.71 7.30 -2.96
C ILE A 78 -9.32 7.20 -3.58
N GLN A 79 -8.49 8.25 -3.42
CA GLN A 79 -7.09 8.22 -3.84
C GLN A 79 -6.36 7.14 -3.06
N LEU A 80 -6.52 7.11 -1.73
CA LEU A 80 -5.88 6.12 -0.86
C LEU A 80 -6.28 4.69 -1.24
N TYR A 81 -7.57 4.44 -1.44
CA TYR A 81 -8.08 3.16 -1.93
C TYR A 81 -7.43 2.75 -3.26
N GLY A 82 -7.38 3.67 -4.24
CA GLY A 82 -6.77 3.39 -5.54
C GLY A 82 -5.28 3.05 -5.42
N ARG A 83 -4.56 3.67 -4.49
CA ARG A 83 -3.15 3.34 -4.23
C ARG A 83 -2.99 1.94 -3.65
N LEU A 84 -3.81 1.58 -2.67
CA LEU A 84 -3.78 0.26 -2.06
C LEU A 84 -4.12 -0.83 -3.11
N ALA A 85 -5.13 -0.61 -3.94
CA ALA A 85 -5.51 -1.54 -5.01
C ALA A 85 -4.37 -1.79 -5.99
N TRP A 86 -3.64 -0.73 -6.35
CA TRP A 86 -2.44 -0.87 -7.18
C TRP A 86 -1.33 -1.63 -6.46
N ILE A 87 -1.04 -1.32 -5.20
CA ILE A 87 -0.01 -2.03 -4.41
C ILE A 87 -0.36 -3.53 -4.34
N ASN A 88 -1.61 -3.87 -4.07
CA ASN A 88 -2.05 -5.26 -3.97
C ASN A 88 -1.86 -6.01 -5.30
N LEU A 89 -2.17 -5.36 -6.43
CA LEU A 89 -1.93 -5.92 -7.76
C LEU A 89 -0.43 -6.16 -8.00
N GLN A 90 0.42 -5.19 -7.67
CA GLN A 90 1.86 -5.33 -7.87
C GLN A 90 2.46 -6.41 -6.97
N LEU A 91 2.00 -6.53 -5.71
CA LEU A 91 2.41 -7.61 -4.83
C LEU A 91 2.04 -8.98 -5.41
N LEU A 92 0.84 -9.11 -5.99
CA LEU A 92 0.42 -10.34 -6.66
C LEU A 92 1.34 -10.70 -7.84
N GLU A 93 1.84 -9.72 -8.58
CA GLU A 93 2.76 -9.93 -9.70
C GLU A 93 4.18 -10.38 -9.26
N LEU A 94 4.50 -10.26 -7.97
CA LEU A 94 5.76 -10.74 -7.38
C LEU A 94 5.70 -12.20 -6.89
N LEU A 95 4.52 -12.84 -6.86
CA LEU A 95 4.35 -14.28 -6.60
C LEU A 95 4.66 -15.12 -7.84
#